data_AF-A0A537S520-F1
#
_entry.id   AF-A0A537S520-F1
#
_cell.length_a   1.000
_cell.length_b   1.000
_cell.length_c   1.000
_cell.angle_alpha   90.00
_cell.angle_beta   90.00
_cell.angle_gamma   90.00
#
_symmetry.space_group_name_H-M   'P 1'
#
loop_
_entity.id
_entity.type
_entity.pdbx_description
1 polymer ?
#
loop_
_entity_poly.entity_id
_entity_poly.type
_entity_poly.pdbx_seq_one_letter_code
_entity_poly.pdbx_strand_id
1 'polypeptide(L)'
;MKKHLFVAAAALLLAGAAVPVQAQMSVNDADASAVNCGAFQRWGAGGWTVTSPTSMSFDNGSTVRLAPGMSFGPGTTQGSVAIPVILDRHCGNL
;
A
#
# COMPACT_ATOMS: atom_id res chain seq x y z
N MET A 1 11.91 -60.51 -14.50
CA MET A 1 11.36 -59.83 -15.70
C MET A 1 9.85 -59.91 -15.68
N LYS A 2 9.13 -58.79 -15.54
CA LYS A 2 7.75 -58.64 -15.99
C LYS A 2 7.49 -57.14 -16.21
N LYS A 3 7.27 -56.78 -17.47
CA LYS A 3 6.98 -55.43 -17.94
C LYS A 3 5.46 -55.27 -17.94
N HIS A 4 4.94 -54.24 -17.30
CA HIS A 4 3.58 -53.76 -17.53
C HIS A 4 3.63 -52.23 -17.65
N LEU A 5 3.64 -51.75 -18.88
CA LEU A 5 3.25 -50.39 -19.25
C LEU A 5 1.75 -50.44 -19.52
N PHE A 6 0.94 -49.65 -18.80
CA PHE A 6 -0.30 -49.10 -19.35
C PHE A 6 -0.60 -47.73 -18.72
N VAL A 7 -0.97 -46.82 -19.61
CA VAL A 7 -1.24 -45.38 -19.46
C VAL A 7 -2.66 -45.15 -18.92
N ALA A 8 -2.85 -44.18 -18.01
CA ALA A 8 -4.08 -43.40 -17.77
C ALA A 8 -3.88 -42.58 -16.48
N ALA A 9 -4.38 -41.37 -16.28
CA ALA A 9 -5.05 -40.36 -17.08
C ALA A 9 -4.87 -39.06 -16.27
N ALA A 10 -4.65 -37.94 -16.95
CA ALA A 10 -4.65 -36.64 -16.31
C ALA A 10 -6.04 -36.34 -15.74
N ALA A 11 -6.13 -36.17 -14.43
CA ALA A 11 -7.26 -35.53 -13.77
C ALA A 11 -6.71 -34.36 -12.95
N LEU A 12 -6.35 -33.30 -13.68
CA LEU A 12 -6.30 -31.94 -13.15
C LEU A 12 -7.72 -31.57 -12.72
N LEU A 13 -8.08 -31.88 -11.48
CA LEU A 13 -9.30 -31.36 -10.88
C LEU A 13 -8.91 -30.26 -9.90
N LEU A 14 -9.01 -29.06 -10.47
CA LEU A 14 -8.96 -27.75 -9.85
C LEU A 14 -9.96 -27.64 -8.69
N ALA A 15 -9.63 -28.16 -7.52
CA ALA A 15 -10.16 -27.62 -6.27
C ALA A 15 -9.30 -26.42 -5.90
N GLY A 16 -9.44 -25.35 -6.70
CA GLY A 16 -8.92 -24.05 -6.35
C GLY A 16 -9.54 -23.68 -5.02
N ALA A 17 -8.74 -23.78 -3.95
CA ALA A 17 -9.06 -23.22 -2.66
C ALA A 17 -9.47 -21.77 -2.94
N ALA A 18 -10.73 -21.47 -2.70
CA ALA A 18 -11.22 -20.10 -2.65
C ALA A 18 -10.50 -19.44 -1.48
N VAL A 19 -9.27 -18.98 -1.73
CA VAL A 19 -8.63 -17.97 -0.91
C VAL A 19 -9.64 -16.84 -0.85
N PRO A 20 -10.07 -16.42 0.35
CA PRO A 20 -10.93 -15.27 0.45
C PRO A 20 -10.14 -14.13 -0.19
N VAL A 21 -10.61 -13.67 -1.35
CA VAL A 21 -10.27 -12.35 -1.86
C VAL A 21 -10.78 -11.42 -0.78
N GLN A 22 -9.92 -11.12 0.18
CA GLN A 22 -10.05 -9.97 1.04
C GLN A 22 -10.19 -8.85 0.03
N ALA A 23 -11.41 -8.30 -0.08
CA ALA A 23 -11.66 -7.12 -0.86
C ALA A 23 -10.63 -6.10 -0.37
N GLN A 24 -9.56 -5.93 -1.13
CA GLN A 24 -8.62 -4.87 -0.95
C GLN A 24 -9.48 -3.64 -1.11
N MET A 25 -9.87 -3.01 0.01
CA MET A 25 -10.50 -1.70 -0.01
C MET A 25 -9.66 -0.90 -0.98
N SER A 26 -10.27 -0.47 -2.08
CA SER A 26 -9.59 0.30 -3.12
C SER A 26 -8.88 1.43 -2.43
N VAL A 27 -7.56 1.29 -2.26
CA VAL A 27 -6.73 2.39 -1.79
C VAL A 27 -6.93 3.41 -2.89
N ASN A 28 -7.48 4.57 -2.53
CA ASN A 28 -7.73 5.59 -3.51
C ASN A 28 -6.39 5.88 -4.18
N ASP A 29 -6.28 5.65 -5.49
CA ASP A 29 -5.05 5.90 -6.27
C ASP A 29 -4.72 7.41 -6.37
N ALA A 30 -5.42 8.22 -5.56
CA ALA A 30 -5.19 9.63 -5.37
C ALA A 30 -3.76 9.85 -4.86
N ASP A 31 -2.93 10.43 -5.71
CA ASP A 31 -1.61 10.91 -5.36
C ASP A 31 -1.69 12.36 -4.86
N ALA A 32 -0.62 12.81 -4.21
CA ALA A 32 -0.50 14.20 -3.81
C ALA A 32 0.07 15.06 -4.95
N SER A 33 -0.58 16.18 -5.23
CA SER A 33 -0.12 17.16 -6.23
C SER A 33 1.03 18.03 -5.72
N ALA A 34 1.14 18.17 -4.39
CA ALA A 34 2.22 18.89 -3.73
C ALA A 34 2.46 18.32 -2.33
N VAL A 35 3.73 18.01 -2.03
CA VAL A 35 4.16 17.49 -0.72
C VAL A 35 5.30 18.35 -0.18
N ASN A 36 5.08 18.95 1.00
CA ASN A 36 6.16 19.61 1.74
C ASN A 36 6.97 18.55 2.51
N CYS A 37 7.97 17.96 1.85
CA CYS A 37 8.77 16.88 2.45
C CYS A 37 9.50 17.29 3.73
N GLY A 38 9.85 18.57 3.91
CA GLY A 38 10.49 19.07 5.14
C GLY A 38 9.59 19.01 6.39
N ALA A 39 8.29 18.79 6.23
CA ALA A 39 7.35 18.62 7.33
C ALA A 39 7.22 17.18 7.84
N PHE A 40 7.97 16.24 7.25
CA PHE A 40 7.91 14.83 7.58
C PHE A 40 9.29 14.29 7.91
N GLN A 41 9.35 13.39 8.90
CA GLN A 41 10.53 12.63 9.23
C GLN A 41 10.25 11.16 9.00
N ARG A 42 11.08 10.52 8.17
CA ARG A 42 11.06 9.08 7.96
C ARG A 42 11.73 8.37 9.14
N TRP A 43 11.18 7.23 9.51
CA TRP A 43 11.77 6.32 10.49
C TRP A 43 11.79 4.89 9.94
N GLY A 44 12.33 3.95 10.72
CA GLY A 44 12.56 2.57 10.30
C GLY A 44 11.32 1.87 9.72
N ALA A 45 11.55 0.82 8.93
CA ALA A 45 10.50 0.03 8.26
C ALA A 45 9.62 0.77 7.23
N GLY A 46 9.89 2.04 6.91
CA GLY A 46 9.08 2.84 5.95
C GLY A 46 7.97 3.64 6.61
N GLY A 47 8.09 3.91 7.91
CA GLY A 47 7.17 4.78 8.62
C GLY A 47 7.53 6.25 8.50
N TRP A 48 6.52 7.10 8.69
CA TRP A 48 6.63 8.56 8.62
C TRP A 48 5.97 9.22 9.81
N THR A 49 6.54 10.33 10.29
CA THR A 49 5.96 11.16 11.34
C THR A 49 5.94 12.61 10.88
N VAL A 50 4.83 13.30 11.15
CA VAL A 50 4.69 14.74 10.89
C VAL A 50 5.44 15.52 11.95
N THR A 51 6.42 16.33 11.54
CA THR A 51 7.27 17.13 12.44
C THR A 51 6.86 18.60 12.50
N SER A 52 6.15 19.10 11.50
CA SER A 52 5.59 20.45 11.49
C SER A 52 4.19 20.48 10.85
N PRO A 53 3.33 21.45 11.20
CA PRO A 53 1.99 21.54 10.63
C PRO A 53 2.05 21.67 9.11
N THR A 54 1.29 20.85 8.39
CA THR A 54 1.30 20.85 6.93
C THR A 54 -0.06 20.45 6.36
N SER A 55 -0.25 20.67 5.07
CA SER A 55 -1.42 20.20 4.32
C SER A 55 -0.97 19.46 3.08
N MET A 56 -1.66 18.37 2.76
CA MET A 56 -1.44 17.59 1.55
C MET A 56 -2.68 17.69 0.67
N SER A 57 -2.50 18.16 -0.55
CA SER A 57 -3.55 18.26 -1.57
C SER A 57 -3.42 17.09 -2.52
N PHE A 58 -4.54 16.43 -2.81
CA PHE A 58 -4.60 15.26 -3.67
C PHE A 58 -5.21 15.58 -5.03
N ASP A 59 -4.91 14.77 -6.02
CA ASP A 59 -5.37 14.97 -7.41
C ASP A 59 -6.89 14.85 -7.57
N ASN A 60 -7.56 14.21 -6.61
CA ASN A 60 -9.02 14.14 -6.54
C ASN A 60 -9.67 15.42 -5.94
N GLY A 61 -8.88 16.47 -5.71
CA GLY A 61 -9.33 17.75 -5.15
C GLY A 61 -9.51 17.74 -3.62
N SER A 62 -9.28 16.62 -2.95
CA SER A 62 -9.31 16.56 -1.49
C SER A 62 -8.05 17.18 -0.89
N THR A 63 -8.15 17.65 0.35
CA THR A 63 -7.01 18.16 1.11
C THR A 63 -7.08 17.62 2.53
N VAL A 64 -5.96 17.10 3.01
CA VAL A 64 -5.83 16.65 4.40
C VAL A 64 -4.89 17.60 5.13
N ARG A 65 -5.33 18.07 6.29
CA ARG A 65 -4.51 18.83 7.23
C ARG A 65 -3.83 17.88 8.19
N LEU A 66 -2.53 18.06 8.36
CA LEU A 66 -1.69 17.19 9.16
C LEU A 66 -1.04 17.98 10.29
N ALA A 67 -1.31 17.55 11.53
CA ALA A 67 -0.72 18.12 12.73
C ALA A 67 0.59 17.39 13.11
N PRO A 68 1.53 18.08 13.78
CA PRO A 68 2.72 17.46 14.34
C PRO A 68 2.39 16.30 15.29
N GLY A 69 3.24 15.26 15.28
CA GLY A 69 3.11 14.08 16.12
C GLY A 69 2.27 12.95 15.51
N MET A 70 1.50 13.23 14.46
CA MET A 70 0.80 12.18 13.73
C MET A 70 1.82 11.27 13.02
N SER A 71 1.62 9.96 13.15
CA SER A 71 2.53 8.96 12.64
C SER A 71 1.79 7.94 11.79
N PHE A 72 2.42 7.56 10.67
CA PHE A 72 1.87 6.66 9.68
C PHE A 72 2.86 5.50 9.49
N GLY A 73 2.43 4.31 9.89
CA GLY A 73 3.21 3.09 9.71
C GLY A 73 3.06 2.51 8.30
N PRO A 74 3.91 1.56 7.90
CA PRO A 74 3.79 0.86 6.63
C PRO A 74 2.42 0.21 6.47
N GLY A 75 1.80 0.38 5.30
CA GLY A 75 0.46 -0.17 5.00
C GLY A 75 -0.72 0.54 5.68
N THR A 76 -0.48 1.61 6.45
CA THR A 76 -1.58 2.40 7.04
C THR A 76 -2.23 3.30 6.01
N THR A 77 -3.55 3.49 6.15
CA THR A 77 -4.33 4.43 5.35
C THR A 77 -5.05 5.43 6.25
N GLN A 78 -5.15 6.67 5.80
CA GLN A 78 -5.94 7.73 6.43
C GLN A 78 -7.03 8.14 5.43
N GLY A 79 -8.30 7.91 5.78
CA GLY A 79 -9.43 8.26 4.89
C GLY A 79 -9.33 7.61 3.50
N SER A 80 -8.92 6.33 3.45
CA SER A 80 -8.68 5.54 2.23
C SER A 80 -7.45 5.95 1.39
N VAL A 81 -6.61 6.86 1.89
CA VAL A 81 -5.36 7.28 1.23
C VAL A 81 -4.16 6.69 1.97
N ALA A 82 -3.24 6.07 1.22
CA ALA A 82 -2.00 5.53 1.77
C ALA A 82 -0.91 6.61 1.86
N ILE A 83 -1.01 7.50 2.85
CA ILE A 83 -0.05 8.60 3.08
C ILE A 83 1.42 8.13 3.08
N PRO A 84 1.82 7.02 3.74
CA PRO A 84 3.20 6.53 3.68
C PRO A 84 3.71 6.26 2.27
N VAL A 85 2.86 5.70 1.39
CA VAL A 85 3.23 5.36 0.01
C VAL A 85 3.45 6.63 -0.81
N ILE A 86 2.61 7.65 -0.59
CA ILE A 86 2.76 8.96 -1.22
C ILE A 86 4.05 9.63 -0.73
N LEU A 87 4.32 9.61 0.57
CA LEU A 87 5.56 10.17 1.11
C LEU A 87 6.80 9.44 0.59
N ASP A 88 6.79 8.11 0.48
CA ASP A 88 7.92 7.37 -0.10
C ASP A 88 8.14 7.74 -1.59
N ARG A 89 7.07 7.91 -2.38
CA ARG A 89 7.15 8.31 -3.79
C ARG A 89 7.71 9.72 -3.99
N HIS A 90 7.29 10.67 -3.16
CA HIS A 90 7.64 12.09 -3.32
C HIS A 90 8.90 12.50 -2.54
N CYS A 91 9.14 11.90 -1.38
CA CYS A 91 10.16 12.31 -0.42
C CYS A 91 11.20 11.23 -0.11
N GLY A 92 11.03 9.99 -0.58
CA GLY A 92 11.88 8.86 -0.22
C GLY A 92 13.32 8.89 -0.77
N ASN A 93 13.61 9.80 -1.72
CA ASN A 93 14.93 9.97 -2.35
C ASN A 93 15.66 11.25 -1.91
N LEU A 94 15.22 11.90 -0.82
CA LEU A 94 15.82 13.13 -0.30
C LEU A 94 17.02 12.87 0.63
#